data_AF-A0A9E3ALM3-F1
#
_entry.id   AF-A0A9E3ALM3-F1
#
_cell.length_a   1.000
_cell.length_b   1.000
_cell.length_c   1.000
_cell.angle_alpha   90.00
_cell.angle_beta   90.00
_cell.angle_gamma   90.00
#
_symmetry.space_group_name_H-M   'P 1'
#
loop_
_entity.id
_entity.type
_entity.pdbx_description
1 polymer ?
#
loop_
_entity_poly.entity_id
_entity_poly.type
_entity_poly.pdbx_seq_one_letter_code
_entity_poly.pdbx_strand_id
1 'polypeptide(L)'
;ARELFAERGYANATTRDIASWAGASEVLLFRYFRSKAQLFEEAISEPFDEFMHEMSLQRSQAFSEGADVATAGRMFAEALYRRLLNERQLILSLITTRAYEGGAGGGERPHGLQHYFAAAQNNLKGMYEREGASPEVDPALSARVAFAAVVACALLEDWLFADLAGPDEVAEALGRFVARGLFGHS
;
A
#
# COMPACT_ATOMS: atom_id res chain seq x y z
N ALA A 1 -2.47 21.57 3.68
CA ALA A 1 -3.32 20.44 4.15
C ALA A 1 -2.48 19.20 4.42
N ARG A 2 -1.82 18.64 3.41
CA ARG A 2 -0.91 17.49 3.53
C ARG A 2 0.05 17.57 4.72
N GLU A 3 0.78 18.67 4.86
CA GLU A 3 1.74 18.88 5.96
C GLU A 3 1.08 18.80 7.34
N LEU A 4 -0.04 19.51 7.53
CA LEU A 4 -0.81 19.47 8.78
C LEU A 4 -1.36 18.07 9.10
N PHE A 5 -1.78 17.32 8.08
CA PHE A 5 -2.25 15.94 8.27
C PHE A 5 -1.09 14.98 8.60
N ALA A 6 0.08 15.16 7.98
CA ALA A 6 1.27 14.37 8.29
C ALA A 6 1.79 14.67 9.71
N GLU A 7 1.78 15.94 10.13
CA GLU A 7 2.29 16.37 11.43
C GLU A 7 1.34 16.01 12.58
N ARG A 8 0.03 16.23 12.40
CA ARG A 8 -0.95 16.12 13.49
C ARG A 8 -1.85 14.89 13.40
N GLY A 9 -1.82 14.19 12.26
CA GLY A 9 -2.76 13.13 11.94
C GLY A 9 -4.13 13.66 11.50
N TYR A 10 -4.93 12.79 10.88
CA TYR A 10 -6.27 13.13 10.41
C TYR A 10 -7.17 13.65 11.54
N ALA A 11 -7.16 13.00 12.71
CA ALA A 11 -8.04 13.36 13.83
C ALA A 11 -7.79 14.79 14.36
N ASN A 12 -6.52 15.17 14.55
CA ASN A 12 -6.17 16.41 15.25
C ASN A 12 -6.04 17.64 14.34
N ALA A 13 -5.85 17.49 13.03
CA ALA A 13 -5.79 18.63 12.12
C ALA A 13 -7.21 19.22 11.91
N THR A 14 -7.45 20.49 12.21
CA THR A 14 -8.77 21.11 11.97
C THR A 14 -8.82 21.82 10.60
N THR A 15 -10.02 21.93 10.00
CA THR A 15 -10.22 22.71 8.76
C THR A 15 -9.84 24.18 8.94
N ARG A 16 -10.05 24.73 10.14
CA ARG A 16 -9.60 26.07 10.52
C ARG A 16 -8.07 26.20 10.52
N ASP A 17 -7.35 25.25 11.12
CA ASP A 17 -5.88 25.26 11.11
C ASP A 17 -5.36 25.20 9.68
N ILE A 18 -5.97 24.34 8.85
CA ILE A 18 -5.58 24.17 7.45
C ILE A 18 -5.85 25.43 6.63
N ALA A 19 -7.02 26.05 6.80
CA ALA A 19 -7.35 27.31 6.14
C ALA A 19 -6.37 28.43 6.55
N SER A 20 -6.11 28.55 7.86
CA SER A 20 -5.16 29.53 8.41
C SER A 20 -3.76 29.34 7.85
N TRP A 21 -3.28 28.09 7.79
CA TRP A 21 -1.96 27.76 7.26
C TRP A 21 -1.87 28.05 5.75
N ALA A 22 -2.94 27.83 5.01
CA ALA A 22 -3.02 28.12 3.57
C ALA A 22 -3.29 29.60 3.25
N GLY A 23 -3.41 30.50 4.24
CA GLY A 23 -3.77 31.89 4.02
C GLY A 23 -5.18 32.08 3.42
N ALA A 24 -6.06 31.09 3.61
CA ALA A 24 -7.42 31.06 3.09
C ALA A 24 -8.45 31.18 4.21
N SER A 25 -9.70 31.50 3.86
CA SER A 25 -10.81 31.39 4.81
C SER A 25 -11.35 29.97 4.84
N GLU A 26 -11.89 29.55 5.99
CA GLU A 26 -12.54 28.25 6.14
C GLU A 26 -13.75 28.10 5.18
N VAL A 27 -14.43 29.21 4.88
CA VAL A 27 -15.52 29.26 3.88
C VAL A 27 -14.99 28.96 2.46
N LEU A 28 -13.84 29.53 2.10
CA LEU A 28 -13.22 29.27 0.80
C LEU A 28 -12.80 27.80 0.69
N LEU A 29 -12.23 27.24 1.77
CA LEU A 29 -11.86 25.83 1.85
C LEU A 29 -13.08 24.92 1.64
N PHE A 30 -14.22 25.18 2.29
CA PHE A 30 -15.45 24.41 2.09
C PHE A 30 -16.09 24.56 0.70
N ARG A 31 -15.77 25.63 -0.02
CA ARG A 31 -16.21 25.81 -1.41
C ARG A 31 -15.52 24.84 -2.37
N TYR A 32 -14.26 24.48 -2.09
CA TYR A 32 -13.48 23.52 -2.88
C TYR A 32 -13.64 22.09 -2.36
N PHE A 33 -13.72 21.91 -1.03
CA PHE A 33 -13.76 20.61 -0.38
C PHE A 33 -15.00 20.51 0.50
N ARG A 34 -15.93 19.61 0.15
CA ARG A 34 -17.22 19.46 0.82
C ARG A 34 -17.11 18.93 2.24
N SER A 35 -16.02 18.23 2.57
CA SER A 35 -15.72 17.74 3.90
C SER A 35 -14.22 17.78 4.20
N LYS A 36 -13.87 17.69 5.49
CA LYS A 36 -12.49 17.51 5.93
C LYS A 36 -11.88 16.22 5.36
N ALA A 37 -12.69 15.18 5.17
CA ALA A 37 -12.20 13.91 4.66
C ALA A 37 -12.03 13.93 3.13
N GLN A 38 -12.87 14.62 2.38
CA GLN A 38 -12.58 14.92 0.97
C GLN A 38 -11.26 15.70 0.86
N LEU A 39 -11.05 16.73 1.68
CA LEU A 39 -9.78 17.47 1.72
C LEU A 39 -8.60 16.57 2.09
N PHE A 40 -8.80 15.61 3.00
CA PHE A 40 -7.78 14.65 3.38
C PHE A 40 -7.43 13.72 2.22
N GLU A 41 -8.44 13.08 1.60
CA GLU A 41 -8.26 12.18 0.46
C GLU A 41 -7.52 12.87 -0.69
N GLU A 42 -7.90 14.09 -1.04
CA GLU A 42 -7.20 14.89 -2.07
C GLU A 42 -5.78 15.27 -1.66
N ALA A 43 -5.52 15.48 -0.36
CA ALA A 43 -4.19 15.83 0.13
C ALA A 43 -3.23 14.63 0.21
N ILE A 44 -3.75 13.40 0.24
CA ILE A 44 -2.94 12.18 0.38
C ILE A 44 -2.99 11.25 -0.85
N SER A 45 -3.85 11.51 -1.82
CA SER A 45 -3.97 10.74 -3.06
C SER A 45 -2.67 10.74 -3.86
N GLU A 46 -2.11 11.92 -4.12
CA GLU A 46 -0.84 12.08 -4.83
C GLU A 46 0.33 11.40 -4.09
N PRO A 47 0.59 11.65 -2.79
CA PRO A 47 1.62 10.93 -2.04
C PRO A 47 1.44 9.41 -2.03
N PHE A 48 0.20 8.93 -1.99
CA PHE A 48 -0.10 7.51 -2.05
C PHE A 48 0.19 6.94 -3.44
N ASP A 49 -0.16 7.66 -4.50
CA ASP A 49 0.14 7.25 -5.87
C ASP A 49 1.64 7.24 -6.15
N GLU A 50 2.39 8.25 -5.67
CA GLU A 50 3.86 8.28 -5.69
C GLU A 50 4.44 7.08 -4.93
N PHE A 51 3.97 6.83 -3.71
CA PHE A 51 4.37 5.69 -2.91
C PHE A 51 4.19 4.36 -3.66
N MET A 52 3.02 4.14 -4.25
CA MET A 52 2.74 2.92 -5.02
C MET A 52 3.56 2.84 -6.31
N HIS A 53 3.86 3.97 -6.94
CA HIS A 53 4.74 4.03 -8.11
C HIS A 53 6.18 3.64 -7.76
N GLU A 54 6.73 4.18 -6.68
CA GLU A 54 8.06 3.82 -6.16
C GLU A 54 8.14 2.33 -5.84
N MET A 55 7.11 1.76 -5.20
CA MET A 55 7.04 0.32 -4.94
C MET A 55 7.05 -0.51 -6.22
N SER A 56 6.38 -0.05 -7.28
CA SER A 56 6.39 -0.72 -8.58
C SER A 56 7.80 -0.68 -9.21
N LEU A 57 8.51 0.44 -9.10
CA LEU A 57 9.88 0.58 -9.61
C LEU A 57 10.86 -0.31 -8.85
N GLN A 58 10.81 -0.29 -7.51
CA GLN A 58 11.67 -1.14 -6.66
C GLN A 58 11.44 -2.63 -6.96
N ARG A 59 10.18 -3.05 -7.13
CA ARG A 59 9.88 -4.42 -7.56
C ARG A 59 10.49 -4.71 -8.92
N SER A 60 10.32 -3.82 -9.90
CA SER A 60 10.89 -4.03 -11.23
C SER A 60 12.41 -4.18 -11.18
N GLN A 61 13.09 -3.38 -10.36
CA GLN A 61 14.54 -3.46 -10.16
C GLN A 61 14.94 -4.79 -9.53
N ALA A 62 14.31 -5.18 -8.42
CA ALA A 62 14.58 -6.44 -7.73
C ALA A 62 14.47 -7.67 -8.65
N PHE A 63 13.52 -7.64 -9.60
CA PHE A 63 13.29 -8.72 -10.57
C PHE A 63 14.13 -8.59 -11.86
N SER A 64 14.88 -7.51 -12.04
CA SER A 64 15.75 -7.29 -13.22
C SER A 64 17.23 -7.62 -12.94
N GLU A 65 17.66 -7.67 -11.68
CA GLU A 65 19.08 -7.79 -11.28
C GLU A 65 19.67 -9.22 -11.38
N GLY A 66 19.04 -10.13 -12.12
CA GLY A 66 19.53 -11.52 -12.28
C GLY A 66 19.52 -12.35 -10.99
N ALA A 67 18.94 -11.81 -9.91
CA ALA A 67 18.65 -12.54 -8.69
C ALA A 67 17.61 -13.63 -8.97
N ASP A 68 17.69 -14.73 -8.21
CA ASP A 68 16.64 -15.73 -8.16
C ASP A 68 15.29 -15.06 -7.84
N VAL A 69 14.26 -15.39 -8.63
CA VAL A 69 12.95 -14.71 -8.60
C VAL A 69 12.28 -14.87 -7.22
N ALA A 70 12.44 -16.04 -6.59
CA ALA A 70 11.91 -16.28 -5.25
C ALA A 70 12.64 -15.42 -4.21
N THR A 71 13.96 -15.29 -4.32
CA THR A 71 14.77 -14.42 -3.48
C THR A 71 14.40 -12.94 -3.65
N ALA A 72 14.26 -12.46 -4.89
CA ALA A 72 13.83 -11.10 -5.18
C ALA A 72 12.42 -10.80 -4.63
N GLY A 73 11.48 -11.73 -4.81
CA GLY A 73 10.13 -11.62 -4.28
C GLY A 73 10.08 -11.60 -2.75
N ARG A 74 10.90 -12.42 -2.09
CA ARG A 74 11.06 -12.41 -0.62
C ARG A 74 11.56 -11.05 -0.12
N MET A 75 12.67 -10.56 -0.67
CA MET A 75 13.26 -9.29 -0.26
C MET A 75 12.31 -8.11 -0.49
N PHE A 76 11.57 -8.14 -1.62
CA PHE A 76 10.56 -7.13 -1.90
C PHE A 76 9.41 -7.17 -0.89
N ALA A 77 8.89 -8.35 -0.53
CA ALA A 77 7.83 -8.48 0.47
C ALA A 77 8.28 -8.01 1.87
N GLU A 78 9.52 -8.34 2.26
CA GLU A 78 10.14 -7.84 3.50
C GLU A 78 10.22 -6.31 3.52
N ALA A 79 10.72 -5.71 2.43
CA ALA A 79 10.84 -4.26 2.30
C ALA A 79 9.47 -3.57 2.31
N LEU A 80 8.49 -4.12 1.58
CA LEU A 80 7.12 -3.60 1.54
C LEU A 80 6.47 -3.65 2.92
N TYR A 81 6.61 -4.77 3.65
CA TYR A 81 6.10 -4.89 5.02
C TYR A 81 6.64 -3.79 5.93
N ARG A 82 7.98 -3.62 5.99
CA ARG A 82 8.62 -2.60 6.84
C ARG A 82 8.15 -1.20 6.49
N ARG A 83 8.02 -0.91 5.19
CA ARG A 83 7.56 0.38 4.70
C ARG A 83 6.11 0.65 5.09
N LEU A 84 5.22 -0.33 4.93
CA LEU A 84 3.81 -0.21 5.35
C LEU A 84 3.67 -0.10 6.85
N LEU A 85 4.51 -0.77 7.64
CA LEU A 85 4.53 -0.65 9.09
C LEU A 85 4.91 0.77 9.52
N ASN A 86 5.91 1.37 8.87
CA ASN A 86 6.31 2.77 9.11
C ASN A 86 5.20 3.77 8.75
N GLU A 87 4.47 3.50 7.67
CA GLU A 87 3.40 4.38 7.17
C GLU A 87 1.99 3.98 7.68
N ARG A 88 1.91 3.08 8.67
CA ARG A 88 0.67 2.43 9.11
C ARG A 88 -0.45 3.40 9.47
N GLN A 89 -0.13 4.49 10.16
CA GLN A 89 -1.14 5.47 10.60
C GLN A 89 -1.77 6.22 9.43
N LEU A 90 -0.97 6.53 8.39
CA LEU A 90 -1.45 7.17 7.17
C LEU A 90 -2.40 6.23 6.42
N ILE A 91 -2.01 4.95 6.29
CA ILE A 91 -2.81 3.93 5.59
C ILE A 91 -4.13 3.66 6.32
N LEU A 92 -4.10 3.49 7.65
CA LEU A 92 -5.31 3.33 8.45
C LEU A 92 -6.23 4.54 8.28
N SER A 93 -5.69 5.76 8.35
CA SER A 93 -6.48 6.98 8.15
C SER A 93 -7.14 7.02 6.78
N LEU A 94 -6.44 6.61 5.70
CA LEU A 94 -7.00 6.51 4.35
C LEU A 94 -8.12 5.47 4.27
N ILE A 95 -7.90 4.27 4.81
CA ILE A 95 -8.90 3.18 4.80
C ILE A 95 -10.15 3.59 5.56
N THR A 96 -9.99 4.11 6.79
CA THR A 96 -11.14 4.50 7.62
C THR A 96 -11.88 5.68 7.02
N THR A 97 -11.17 6.68 6.49
CA THR A 97 -11.80 7.84 5.85
C THR A 97 -12.69 7.40 4.69
N ARG A 98 -12.17 6.53 3.82
CA ARG A 98 -12.93 5.96 2.70
C ARG A 98 -14.12 5.11 3.16
N ALA A 99 -13.96 4.33 4.23
CA ALA A 99 -15.03 3.47 4.74
C ALA A 99 -16.21 4.26 5.33
N TYR A 100 -15.93 5.40 5.97
CA TYR A 100 -16.97 6.20 6.65
C TYR A 100 -17.56 7.31 5.78
N GLU A 101 -16.80 7.91 4.86
CA GLU A 101 -17.30 9.00 3.99
C GLU A 101 -17.56 8.56 2.54
N GLY A 102 -16.90 7.50 2.06
CA GLY A 102 -17.20 6.86 0.79
C GLY A 102 -18.33 5.84 0.93
N GLY A 103 -19.57 6.32 1.09
CA GLY A 103 -20.73 5.43 1.25
C GLY A 103 -20.78 4.33 0.18
N ALA A 104 -20.62 3.06 0.58
CA ALA A 104 -20.86 1.78 -0.13
C ALA A 104 -20.54 1.63 -1.64
N GLY A 105 -19.97 2.62 -2.33
CA GLY A 105 -19.80 2.58 -3.77
C GLY A 105 -18.91 3.70 -4.30
N GLY A 106 -17.74 3.31 -4.83
CA GLY A 106 -17.21 3.97 -6.02
C GLY A 106 -16.29 5.17 -5.83
N GLY A 107 -15.48 5.22 -4.77
CA GLY A 107 -14.21 5.96 -4.89
C GLY A 107 -13.36 5.31 -5.99
N GLU A 108 -12.83 6.10 -6.94
CA GLU A 108 -11.89 5.57 -7.93
C GLU A 108 -10.72 4.89 -7.20
N ARG A 109 -10.35 3.70 -7.66
CA ARG A 109 -9.16 3.01 -7.16
C ARG A 109 -7.97 3.94 -7.37
N PRO A 110 -7.12 4.20 -6.34
CA PRO A 110 -5.91 4.99 -6.51
C PRO A 110 -5.13 4.52 -7.73
N HIS A 111 -4.74 5.46 -8.58
CA HIS A 111 -4.10 5.12 -9.85
C HIS A 111 -2.81 4.34 -9.61
N GLY A 112 -2.08 4.64 -8.54
CA GLY A 112 -0.88 3.93 -8.13
C GLY A 112 -1.10 2.42 -7.91
N LEU A 113 -2.21 2.01 -7.28
CA LEU A 113 -2.54 0.59 -7.11
C LEU A 113 -2.84 -0.10 -8.44
N GLN A 114 -3.45 0.61 -9.39
CA GLN A 114 -3.74 0.05 -10.71
C GLN A 114 -2.45 -0.28 -11.45
N HIS A 115 -1.50 0.66 -11.49
CA HIS A 115 -0.19 0.46 -12.10
C HIS A 115 0.62 -0.65 -11.41
N TYR A 116 0.65 -0.63 -10.07
CA TYR A 116 1.32 -1.66 -9.29
C TYR A 116 0.81 -3.07 -9.62
N PHE A 117 -0.51 -3.29 -9.61
CA PHE A 117 -1.07 -4.61 -9.87
C PHE A 117 -0.95 -5.05 -11.33
N ALA A 118 -1.02 -4.12 -12.29
CA ALA A 118 -0.77 -4.44 -13.70
C ALA A 118 0.67 -4.94 -13.89
N ALA A 119 1.65 -4.24 -13.32
CA ALA A 119 3.04 -4.68 -13.33
C ALA A 119 3.25 -5.99 -12.56
N ALA A 120 2.54 -6.19 -11.45
CA ALA A 120 2.57 -7.41 -10.66
C ALA A 120 2.17 -8.64 -11.47
N GLN A 121 0.98 -8.55 -12.08
CA GLN A 121 0.39 -9.59 -12.91
C GLN A 121 1.26 -9.90 -14.14
N ASN A 122 1.74 -8.87 -14.86
CA ASN A 122 2.55 -9.07 -16.07
C ASN A 122 3.86 -9.81 -15.77
N ASN A 123 4.53 -9.46 -14.67
CA ASN A 123 5.77 -10.13 -14.28
C ASN A 123 5.55 -11.60 -13.88
N LEU A 124 4.48 -11.90 -13.13
CA LEU A 124 4.12 -13.27 -12.79
C LEU A 124 3.76 -14.08 -14.03
N LYS A 125 2.94 -13.51 -14.93
CA LYS A 125 2.59 -14.17 -16.20
C LYS A 125 3.83 -14.48 -17.03
N GLY A 126 4.72 -13.49 -17.22
CA GLY A 126 5.95 -13.68 -17.98
C GLY A 126 6.92 -14.69 -17.33
N MET A 127 6.89 -14.84 -16.01
CA MET A 127 7.64 -15.89 -15.31
C MET A 127 7.11 -17.29 -15.65
N TYR A 128 5.80 -17.52 -15.46
CA TYR A 128 5.16 -18.81 -15.81
C TYR A 128 5.40 -19.18 -17.29
N GLU A 129 5.32 -18.21 -18.19
CA GLU A 129 5.60 -18.41 -19.62
C GLU A 129 7.05 -18.83 -19.88
N ARG A 130 8.04 -18.22 -19.21
CA ARG A 130 9.46 -18.58 -19.35
C ARG A 130 9.77 -19.97 -18.80
N GLU A 131 9.09 -20.36 -17.73
CA GLU A 131 9.27 -21.67 -17.07
C GLU A 131 8.48 -22.78 -17.77
N GLY A 132 7.60 -22.45 -18.72
CA GLY A 132 6.70 -23.42 -19.33
C GLY A 132 5.69 -24.01 -18.34
N ALA A 133 5.49 -23.33 -17.21
CA ALA A 133 4.63 -23.78 -16.12
C ALA A 133 3.23 -23.16 -16.26
N SER A 134 2.22 -23.87 -15.77
CA SER A 134 0.86 -23.33 -15.67
C SER A 134 0.61 -22.86 -14.24
N PRO A 135 0.11 -21.63 -14.04
CA PRO A 135 -0.24 -21.17 -12.71
C PRO A 135 -1.42 -21.97 -12.16
N GLU A 136 -1.31 -22.44 -10.92
CA GLU A 136 -2.45 -23.04 -10.19
C GLU A 136 -3.51 -21.98 -9.86
N VAL A 137 -3.06 -20.77 -9.53
CA VAL A 137 -3.92 -19.61 -9.23
C VAL A 137 -3.61 -18.48 -10.20
N ASP A 138 -4.66 -17.85 -10.74
CA ASP A 138 -4.54 -16.72 -11.67
C ASP A 138 -3.50 -15.67 -11.19
N PRO A 139 -2.52 -15.29 -12.02
CA PRO A 139 -1.46 -14.35 -11.61
C PRO A 139 -1.95 -13.02 -11.05
N ALA A 140 -3.09 -12.51 -11.52
CA ALA A 140 -3.68 -11.27 -11.04
C ALA A 140 -4.23 -11.43 -9.61
N LEU A 141 -4.82 -12.59 -9.34
CA LEU A 141 -5.33 -12.94 -8.01
C LEU A 141 -4.18 -13.20 -7.04
N SER A 142 -3.19 -13.99 -7.44
CA SER A 142 -1.99 -14.29 -6.66
C SER A 142 -1.28 -13.02 -6.19
N ALA A 143 -1.08 -12.04 -7.08
CA ALA A 143 -0.48 -10.74 -6.73
C ALA A 143 -1.30 -9.97 -5.68
N ARG A 144 -2.63 -9.99 -5.79
CA ARG A 144 -3.52 -9.27 -4.86
C ARG A 144 -3.59 -9.94 -3.50
N VAL A 145 -3.62 -11.26 -3.45
CA VAL A 145 -3.61 -12.02 -2.20
C VAL A 145 -2.29 -11.82 -1.46
N ALA A 146 -1.16 -11.89 -2.17
CA ALA A 146 0.15 -11.60 -1.59
C ALA A 146 0.23 -10.17 -1.03
N PHE A 147 -0.22 -9.17 -1.80
CA PHE A 147 -0.27 -7.78 -1.32
C PHE A 147 -1.18 -7.62 -0.10
N ALA A 148 -2.37 -8.25 -0.12
CA ALA A 148 -3.31 -8.20 1.00
C ALA A 148 -2.72 -8.84 2.27
N ALA A 149 -2.00 -9.94 2.16
CA ALA A 149 -1.32 -10.56 3.30
C ALA A 149 -0.29 -9.59 3.91
N VAL A 150 0.53 -8.94 3.07
CA VAL A 150 1.54 -7.98 3.54
C VAL A 150 0.89 -6.77 4.21
N VAL A 151 -0.17 -6.21 3.62
CA VAL A 151 -0.93 -5.10 4.21
C VAL A 151 -1.57 -5.51 5.53
N ALA A 152 -2.25 -6.66 5.58
CA ALA A 152 -2.91 -7.12 6.80
C ALA A 152 -1.91 -7.33 7.94
N CYS A 153 -0.77 -7.97 7.67
CA CYS A 153 0.29 -8.16 8.66
C CYS A 153 0.85 -6.82 9.17
N ALA A 154 1.04 -5.83 8.31
CA ALA A 154 1.55 -4.53 8.72
C ALA A 154 0.52 -3.71 9.52
N LEU A 155 -0.75 -3.70 9.09
CA LEU A 155 -1.80 -2.91 9.75
C LEU A 155 -2.27 -3.51 11.08
N LEU A 156 -2.25 -4.84 11.19
CA LEU A 156 -2.69 -5.59 12.36
C LEU A 156 -1.50 -6.13 13.19
N GLU A 157 -0.32 -5.53 13.06
CA GLU A 157 0.91 -6.00 13.69
C GLU A 157 0.75 -6.19 15.21
N ASP A 158 0.29 -5.17 15.94
CA ASP A 158 0.04 -5.25 17.38
C ASP A 158 -1.01 -6.31 17.78
N TRP A 159 -1.89 -6.71 16.85
CA TRP A 159 -2.97 -7.67 17.15
C TRP A 159 -2.54 -9.10 16.86
N LEU A 160 -1.75 -9.29 15.81
CA LEU A 160 -1.34 -10.61 15.32
C LEU A 160 -0.04 -11.09 15.96
N PHE A 161 0.86 -10.17 16.32
CA PHE A 161 2.26 -10.52 16.63
C PHE A 161 2.79 -10.01 17.98
N ALA A 162 2.05 -9.19 18.73
CA ALA A 162 2.54 -8.50 19.94
C ALA A 162 3.28 -9.38 20.95
N ASP A 163 2.84 -10.63 21.17
CA ASP A 163 3.47 -11.58 22.09
C ASP A 163 4.21 -12.74 21.38
N LEU A 164 4.28 -12.69 20.04
CA LEU A 164 4.75 -13.80 19.22
C LEU A 164 6.11 -13.53 18.57
N ALA A 165 6.30 -12.36 17.96
CA ALA A 165 7.47 -12.07 17.15
C ALA A 165 7.69 -10.56 16.97
N GLY A 166 8.95 -10.14 16.85
CA GLY A 166 9.29 -8.76 16.51
C GLY A 166 9.09 -8.44 15.02
N PRO A 167 9.07 -7.15 14.62
CA PRO A 167 8.83 -6.75 13.23
C PRO A 167 9.78 -7.38 12.20
N ASP A 168 11.05 -7.60 12.56
CA ASP A 168 12.02 -8.21 11.65
C ASP A 168 11.76 -9.70 11.44
N GLU A 169 11.38 -10.43 12.49
CA GLU A 169 11.02 -11.85 12.39
C GLU A 169 9.74 -12.03 11.57
N VAL A 170 8.76 -11.13 11.77
CA VAL A 170 7.53 -11.10 10.96
C VAL A 170 7.84 -10.81 9.50
N ALA A 171 8.71 -9.83 9.21
CA ALA A 171 9.11 -9.51 7.84
C ALA A 171 9.72 -10.73 7.14
N GLU A 172 10.68 -11.41 7.79
CA GLU A 172 11.34 -12.59 7.26
C GLU A 172 10.36 -13.76 7.04
N ALA A 173 9.48 -14.01 8.00
CA ALA A 173 8.45 -15.05 7.90
C ALA A 173 7.47 -14.77 6.75
N LEU A 174 6.99 -13.54 6.64
CA LEU A 174 6.08 -13.08 5.59
C LEU A 174 6.73 -13.13 4.21
N GLY A 175 7.97 -12.68 4.09
CA GLY A 175 8.73 -12.75 2.84
C GLY A 175 8.89 -14.18 2.35
N ARG A 176 9.25 -15.12 3.25
CA ARG A 176 9.32 -16.55 2.91
C ARG A 176 7.96 -17.12 2.53
N PHE A 177 6.91 -16.77 3.25
CA PHE A 177 5.54 -17.24 2.98
C PHE A 177 5.06 -16.78 1.60
N VAL A 178 5.20 -15.49 1.29
CA VAL A 178 4.82 -14.92 -0.02
C VAL A 178 5.66 -15.52 -1.14
N ALA A 179 6.99 -15.63 -0.95
CA ALA A 179 7.86 -16.19 -1.97
C ALA A 179 7.53 -17.66 -2.27
N ARG A 180 7.31 -18.48 -1.23
CA ARG A 180 6.88 -19.87 -1.43
C ARG A 180 5.51 -19.97 -2.08
N GLY A 181 4.55 -19.13 -1.69
CA GLY A 181 3.21 -19.14 -2.28
C GLY A 181 3.18 -18.71 -3.74
N LEU A 182 4.08 -17.81 -4.17
CA LEU A 182 4.13 -17.31 -5.54
C LEU A 182 5.07 -18.10 -6.46
N PHE A 183 6.15 -18.68 -5.90
CA PHE A 183 7.27 -19.23 -6.66
C PHE A 183 7.63 -20.67 -6.28
N GLY A 184 7.00 -21.25 -5.26
CA GLY A 184 7.34 -22.57 -4.70
C GLY A 184 6.87 -23.77 -5.53
N HIS A 185 6.91 -23.68 -6.85
CA HIS A 185 6.63 -24.81 -7.74
C HIS A 185 7.90 -25.63 -7.92
N SER A 186 8.26 -26.43 -6.93
CA SER A 186 9.32 -27.46 -7.01
C SER A 186 9.02 -28.63 -6.10
#